data_AF-A0A970CED1-F1
#
_entry.id   AF-A0A970CED1-F1
#
_cell.length_a   1.000
_cell.length_b   1.000
_cell.length_c   1.000
_cell.angle_alpha   90.00
_cell.angle_beta   90.00
_cell.angle_gamma   90.00
#
_symmetry.space_group_name_H-M   'P 1'
#
loop_
_entity.id
_entity.type
_entity.pdbx_description
1 polymer ?
#
loop_
_entity_poly.entity_id
_entity_poly.type
_entity_poly.pdbx_seq_one_letter_code
_entity_poly.pdbx_strand_id
1 'polypeptide(L)'
;MKQTHDTPQSDPSPVYPAYWSTDELVEKWIDLLHSILNEEKSCIPVKRAQRQVERESLYQEIILRWPNMDPDERLAGWKNLIGLSESAIRNVLPACVACGECCRQGSPTLHVEDLELLQEGKIPWKELYTLRKGEPVRSPFQEELLLLSEERIKIREKSGSTECFFYNNVSERCMIYAHRPLQCRAQACWDPKPATELTKTPYLTRTEIFNGVDLLLHLIEEHDRRCSFERLHGAFERLRETRGNSVEEVLQLLSYEDHFRSFLGKQLNIPEENERLVFGRSFSEMVPIFGFKVIVGTDGTRCLVPEQNEPE
;
A
#
# COMPACT_ATOMS: atom_id res chain seq x y z
N MET A 1 -10.46 -62.84 21.74
CA MET A 1 -9.30 -62.22 22.41
C MET A 1 -8.33 -61.73 21.36
N LYS A 2 -8.45 -60.48 20.93
CA LYS A 2 -7.41 -59.78 20.16
C LYS A 2 -6.89 -58.67 21.06
N GLN A 3 -5.64 -58.79 21.50
CA GLN A 3 -4.95 -57.75 22.24
C GLN A 3 -4.62 -56.63 21.26
N THR A 4 -5.28 -55.49 21.42
CA THR A 4 -4.85 -54.21 20.86
C THR A 4 -3.72 -53.68 21.75
N HIS A 5 -2.50 -53.65 21.20
CA HIS A 5 -1.42 -52.86 21.78
C HIS A 5 -1.70 -51.40 21.46
N ASP A 6 -2.37 -50.70 22.37
CA ASP A 6 -2.35 -49.24 22.40
C ASP A 6 -0.93 -48.80 22.78
N THR A 7 -0.24 -48.23 21.80
CA THR A 7 0.95 -47.44 22.06
C THR A 7 0.46 -46.07 22.51
N PRO A 8 0.86 -45.54 23.68
CA PRO A 8 0.43 -44.22 24.08
C PRO A 8 1.04 -43.22 23.09
N GLN A 9 0.17 -42.56 22.32
CA GLN A 9 0.51 -41.33 21.61
C GLN A 9 1.02 -40.35 22.65
N SER A 10 2.32 -40.08 22.61
CA SER A 10 2.95 -39.02 23.38
C SER A 10 2.38 -37.69 22.90
N ASP A 11 1.55 -37.10 23.74
CA ASP A 11 1.13 -35.71 23.66
C ASP A 11 2.40 -34.83 23.63
N PRO A 12 2.67 -34.01 22.60
CA PRO A 12 3.83 -33.13 22.62
C PRO A 12 3.52 -32.01 23.61
N SER A 13 3.89 -32.21 24.88
CA SER A 13 4.00 -31.12 25.84
C SER A 13 4.80 -29.98 25.19
N PRO A 14 4.38 -28.71 25.35
CA PRO A 14 5.14 -27.59 24.79
C PRO A 14 6.56 -27.67 25.34
N VAL A 15 7.54 -27.80 24.45
CA VAL A 15 8.96 -27.87 24.81
C VAL A 15 9.27 -26.70 25.75
N TYR A 16 9.85 -26.97 26.92
CA TYR A 16 10.10 -25.96 27.94
C TYR A 16 11.12 -24.92 27.43
N PRO A 17 10.97 -23.59 27.71
CA PRO A 17 11.85 -22.56 27.16
C PRO A 17 13.35 -22.81 27.35
N ALA A 18 13.73 -23.48 28.43
CA ALA A 18 15.11 -23.84 28.72
C ALA A 18 15.80 -24.69 27.62
N TYR A 19 15.03 -25.42 26.81
CA TYR A 19 15.56 -26.34 25.81
C TYR A 19 15.45 -25.85 24.38
N TRP A 20 14.88 -24.65 24.15
CA TRP A 20 14.77 -24.08 22.82
C TRP A 20 16.13 -23.66 22.26
N SER A 21 16.33 -23.92 20.98
CA SER A 21 17.27 -23.19 20.13
C SER A 21 16.88 -21.70 20.04
N THR A 22 17.77 -20.87 19.51
CA THR A 22 17.47 -19.44 19.30
C THR A 22 16.33 -19.26 18.30
N ASP A 23 16.27 -20.08 17.27
CA ASP A 23 15.20 -20.00 16.25
C ASP A 23 13.84 -20.36 16.87
N GLU A 24 13.79 -21.45 17.68
CA GLU A 24 12.58 -21.82 18.41
C GLU A 24 12.15 -20.74 19.42
N LEU A 25 13.09 -20.11 20.12
CA LEU A 25 12.78 -18.98 20.99
C LEU A 25 12.10 -17.85 20.23
N VAL A 26 12.66 -17.44 19.07
CA VAL A 26 12.12 -16.34 18.27
C VAL A 26 10.75 -16.70 17.71
N GLU A 27 10.57 -17.92 17.22
CA GLU A 27 9.27 -18.42 16.75
C GLU A 27 8.22 -18.36 17.87
N LYS A 28 8.52 -18.95 19.04
CA LYS A 28 7.58 -18.99 20.18
C LYS A 28 7.31 -17.61 20.77
N TRP A 29 8.29 -16.72 20.71
CA TRP A 29 8.10 -15.33 21.08
C TRP A 29 7.15 -14.59 20.12
N ILE A 30 7.28 -14.82 18.82
CA ILE A 30 6.36 -14.25 17.82
C ILE A 30 4.95 -14.81 18.03
N ASP A 31 4.80 -16.11 18.31
CA ASP A 31 3.51 -16.72 18.65
C ASP A 31 2.88 -16.06 19.89
N LEU A 32 3.68 -15.79 20.92
CA LEU A 32 3.25 -15.07 22.12
C LEU A 32 2.73 -13.66 21.77
N LEU A 33 3.45 -12.90 20.94
CA LEU A 33 2.99 -11.57 20.51
C LEU A 33 1.63 -11.63 19.81
N HIS A 34 1.42 -12.63 18.95
CA HIS A 34 0.11 -12.86 18.33
C HIS A 34 -0.97 -13.15 19.39
N SER A 35 -0.69 -14.00 20.39
CA SER A 35 -1.65 -14.32 21.46
C SER A 35 -2.06 -13.09 22.23
N ILE A 36 -1.10 -12.30 22.74
CA ILE A 36 -1.38 -11.11 23.56
C ILE A 36 -2.23 -10.11 22.76
N LEU A 37 -1.84 -9.81 21.52
CA LEU A 37 -2.55 -8.83 20.68
C LEU A 37 -3.97 -9.28 20.32
N ASN A 38 -4.17 -10.57 20.07
CA ASN A 38 -5.48 -11.15 19.79
C ASN A 38 -6.39 -11.13 21.03
N GLU A 39 -5.87 -11.50 22.19
CA GLU A 39 -6.60 -11.50 23.47
C GLU A 39 -7.07 -10.09 23.85
N GLU A 40 -6.21 -9.08 23.65
CA GLU A 40 -6.53 -7.67 23.91
C GLU A 40 -7.38 -7.01 22.80
N LYS A 41 -7.65 -7.72 21.68
CA LYS A 41 -8.30 -7.17 20.47
C LYS A 41 -7.63 -5.87 20.01
N SER A 42 -6.30 -5.84 20.07
CA SER A 42 -5.51 -4.65 19.76
C SER A 42 -5.46 -4.40 18.25
N CYS A 43 -5.45 -3.13 17.84
CA CYS A 43 -5.20 -2.73 16.46
C CYS A 43 -3.71 -2.61 16.12
N ILE A 44 -2.81 -2.93 17.06
CA ILE A 44 -1.36 -2.88 16.87
C ILE A 44 -0.93 -4.05 15.97
N PRO A 45 -0.24 -3.81 14.85
CA PRO A 45 0.29 -4.88 14.01
C PRO A 45 1.38 -5.66 14.76
N VAL A 46 1.36 -6.99 14.65
CA VAL A 46 2.33 -7.85 15.34
C VAL A 46 3.77 -7.50 14.95
N LYS A 47 4.03 -7.28 13.65
CA LYS A 47 5.34 -6.86 13.14
C LYS A 47 5.79 -5.53 13.75
N ARG A 48 4.86 -4.65 14.12
CA ARG A 48 5.18 -3.40 14.83
C ARG A 48 5.64 -3.68 16.25
N ALA A 49 4.89 -4.47 17.01
CA ALA A 49 5.24 -4.85 18.38
C ALA A 49 6.61 -5.55 18.41
N GLN A 50 6.83 -6.50 17.50
CA GLN A 50 8.11 -7.16 17.27
C GLN A 50 9.23 -6.15 17.08
N ARG A 51 9.10 -5.22 16.11
CA ARG A 51 10.13 -4.20 15.85
C ARG A 51 10.41 -3.26 17.02
N GLN A 52 9.41 -3.01 17.87
CA GLN A 52 9.61 -2.19 19.04
C GLN A 52 10.46 -2.93 20.08
N VAL A 53 10.13 -4.19 20.37
CA VAL A 53 10.92 -5.03 21.30
C VAL A 53 12.34 -5.27 20.77
N GLU A 54 12.50 -5.49 19.46
CA GLU A 54 13.82 -5.69 18.84
C GLU A 54 14.77 -4.50 19.05
N ARG A 55 14.27 -3.29 19.36
CA ARG A 55 15.10 -2.11 19.63
C ARG A 55 15.62 -2.06 21.06
N GLU A 56 15.06 -2.86 21.96
CA GLU A 56 15.44 -2.90 23.36
C GLU A 56 16.80 -3.60 23.52
N SER A 57 17.71 -2.99 24.28
CA SER A 57 19.04 -3.58 24.52
C SER A 57 18.95 -4.95 25.19
N LEU A 58 17.94 -5.13 26.05
CA LEU A 58 17.69 -6.40 26.74
C LEU A 58 17.28 -7.51 25.77
N TYR A 59 16.48 -7.20 24.74
CA TYR A 59 16.18 -8.17 23.68
C TYR A 59 17.46 -8.62 22.96
N GLN A 60 18.29 -7.66 22.54
CA GLN A 60 19.54 -7.95 21.84
C GLN A 60 20.50 -8.79 22.68
N GLU A 61 20.58 -8.51 23.99
CA GLU A 61 21.36 -9.31 24.92
C GLU A 61 20.83 -10.75 25.04
N ILE A 62 19.51 -10.91 25.22
CA ILE A 62 18.88 -12.23 25.34
C ILE A 62 19.19 -13.07 24.10
N ILE A 63 18.93 -12.55 22.89
CA ILE A 63 19.14 -13.28 21.63
C ILE A 63 20.62 -13.66 21.45
N LEU A 64 21.54 -12.73 21.71
CA LEU A 64 22.98 -12.96 21.54
C LEU A 64 23.51 -14.02 22.51
N ARG A 65 23.06 -14.00 23.76
CA ARG A 65 23.57 -14.89 24.81
C ARG A 65 22.84 -16.23 24.86
N TRP A 66 21.63 -16.34 24.32
CA TRP A 66 20.76 -17.53 24.41
C TRP A 66 21.45 -18.89 24.16
N PRO A 67 22.31 -19.04 23.12
CA PRO A 67 22.98 -20.31 22.86
C PRO A 67 23.89 -20.78 24.01
N ASN A 68 24.41 -19.84 24.80
CA ASN A 68 25.38 -20.08 25.87
C ASN A 68 24.77 -19.95 27.28
N MET A 69 23.48 -19.63 27.39
CA MET A 69 22.78 -19.54 28.66
C MET A 69 22.50 -20.93 29.24
N ASP A 70 22.61 -21.06 30.56
CA ASP A 70 22.10 -22.24 31.26
C ASP A 70 20.55 -22.25 31.33
N PRO A 71 19.92 -23.37 31.74
CA PRO A 71 18.46 -23.47 31.81
C PRO A 71 17.76 -22.38 32.64
N ASP A 72 18.36 -21.95 33.75
CA ASP A 72 17.76 -20.95 34.65
C ASP A 72 17.88 -19.55 34.04
N GLU A 73 19.02 -19.24 33.42
CA GLU A 73 19.24 -18.02 32.63
C GLU A 73 18.25 -17.92 31.46
N ARG A 74 17.99 -19.03 30.74
CA ARG A 74 17.01 -19.07 29.65
C ARG A 74 15.60 -18.82 30.14
N LEU A 75 15.21 -19.41 31.27
CA LEU A 75 13.89 -19.16 31.85
C LEU A 75 13.73 -17.69 32.29
N ALA A 76 14.78 -17.09 32.85
CA ALA A 76 14.79 -15.66 33.18
C ALA A 76 14.74 -14.78 31.92
N GLY A 77 15.50 -15.12 30.88
CA GLY A 77 15.47 -14.45 29.59
C GLY A 77 14.09 -14.49 28.93
N TRP A 78 13.42 -15.64 28.95
CA TRP A 78 12.04 -15.78 28.47
C TRP A 78 11.06 -14.89 29.23
N LYS A 79 11.12 -14.87 30.58
CA LYS A 79 10.29 -13.98 31.41
C LYS A 79 10.53 -12.51 31.09
N ASN A 80 11.78 -12.11 30.89
CA ASN A 80 12.12 -10.75 30.48
C ASN A 80 11.54 -10.41 29.10
N LEU A 81 11.60 -11.36 28.15
CA LEU A 81 11.04 -11.17 26.81
C LEU A 81 9.52 -11.03 26.82
N ILE A 82 8.81 -11.79 27.67
CA ILE A 82 7.38 -11.58 27.94
C ILE A 82 7.14 -10.15 28.45
N GLY A 83 7.88 -9.72 29.48
CA GLY A 83 7.73 -8.38 30.05
C GLY A 83 8.01 -7.25 29.06
N LEU A 84 9.03 -7.39 28.20
CA LEU A 84 9.30 -6.45 27.11
C LEU A 84 8.12 -6.39 26.12
N SER A 85 7.52 -7.54 25.80
CA SER A 85 6.39 -7.65 24.87
C SER A 85 5.15 -6.95 25.42
N GLU A 86 4.77 -7.25 26.66
CA GLU A 86 3.66 -6.59 27.35
C GLU A 86 3.87 -5.07 27.46
N SER A 87 5.10 -4.65 27.77
CA SER A 87 5.45 -3.23 27.83
C SER A 87 5.34 -2.56 26.46
N ALA A 88 5.81 -3.20 25.39
CA ALA A 88 5.78 -2.64 24.04
C ALA A 88 4.35 -2.50 23.49
N ILE A 89 3.45 -3.41 23.87
CA ILE A 89 2.03 -3.37 23.51
C ILE A 89 1.29 -2.30 24.31
N ARG A 90 1.56 -2.21 25.62
CA ARG A 90 0.91 -1.22 26.51
C ARG A 90 1.41 0.20 26.26
N ASN A 91 2.69 0.36 25.97
CA ASN A 91 3.38 1.65 25.79
C ASN A 91 3.90 1.76 24.36
N VAL A 92 2.98 1.90 23.40
CA VAL A 92 3.36 2.04 21.99
C VAL A 92 4.14 3.33 21.79
N LEU A 93 5.34 3.23 21.20
CA LEU A 93 6.12 4.42 20.86
C LEU A 93 5.32 5.30 19.88
N PRO A 94 5.20 6.62 20.10
CA PRO A 94 4.42 7.51 19.25
C PRO A 94 5.18 7.89 17.95
N ALA A 95 5.85 6.91 17.33
CA ALA A 95 6.67 7.10 16.14
C ALA A 95 6.66 5.84 15.25
N CYS A 96 7.10 6.01 13.99
CA CYS A 96 7.29 4.88 13.09
C CYS A 96 8.50 4.05 13.51
N VAL A 97 8.29 2.77 13.84
CA VAL A 97 9.36 1.81 14.19
C VAL A 97 9.95 1.07 12.97
N ALA A 98 9.67 1.54 11.75
CA ALA A 98 10.10 0.91 10.49
C ALA A 98 9.70 -0.58 10.38
N CYS A 99 8.48 -0.90 10.82
CA CYS A 99 7.91 -2.25 10.69
C CYS A 99 7.50 -2.62 9.27
N GLY A 100 7.33 -1.63 8.38
CA GLY A 100 6.92 -1.85 7.00
C GLY A 100 5.42 -2.02 6.78
N GLU A 101 4.62 -2.22 7.83
CA GLU A 101 3.19 -2.53 7.72
C GLU A 101 2.42 -1.57 6.80
N CYS A 102 2.41 -0.28 7.16
CA CYS A 102 1.75 0.74 6.33
C CYS A 102 2.36 0.87 4.93
N CYS A 103 3.65 0.59 4.75
CA CYS A 103 4.32 0.69 3.46
C CYS A 103 3.93 -0.45 2.50
N ARG A 104 3.55 -1.62 3.03
CA ARG A 104 3.06 -2.77 2.24
C ARG A 104 1.60 -2.61 1.85
N GLN A 105 0.81 -1.99 2.73
CA GLN A 105 -0.62 -1.76 2.51
C GLN A 105 -0.89 -0.66 1.47
N GLY A 106 -0.02 0.34 1.36
CA GLY A 106 -0.23 1.45 0.43
C GLY A 106 0.91 2.45 0.39
N SER A 107 0.92 3.25 -0.67
CA SER A 107 1.75 4.45 -0.78
C SER A 107 0.98 5.70 -0.31
N PRO A 108 1.70 6.75 0.14
CA PRO A 108 1.06 7.99 0.57
C PRO A 108 0.54 8.81 -0.60
N THR A 109 -0.57 9.47 -0.33
CA THR A 109 -1.11 10.62 -1.06
C THR A 109 -0.48 11.88 -0.50
N LEU A 110 -0.08 12.79 -1.38
CA LEU A 110 0.64 14.00 -1.04
C LEU A 110 -0.31 15.12 -0.65
N HIS A 111 0.10 15.90 0.33
CA HIS A 111 -0.56 17.14 0.73
C HIS A 111 0.20 18.35 0.19
N VAL A 112 -0.42 19.53 0.21
CA VAL A 112 0.23 20.77 -0.29
C VAL A 112 1.59 21.01 0.36
N GLU A 113 1.74 20.66 1.66
CA GLU A 113 3.02 20.72 2.38
C GLU A 113 4.14 19.88 1.77
N ASP A 114 3.80 18.82 1.02
CA ASP A 114 4.77 17.94 0.39
C ASP A 114 5.33 18.52 -0.93
N LEU A 115 4.84 19.67 -1.40
CA LEU A 115 5.33 20.32 -2.63
C LEU A 115 6.84 20.59 -2.57
N GLU A 116 7.38 20.96 -1.41
CA GLU A 116 8.82 21.21 -1.24
C GLU A 116 9.65 19.94 -1.49
N LEU A 117 9.14 18.75 -1.13
CA LEU A 117 9.82 17.47 -1.40
C LEU A 117 9.98 17.21 -2.90
N LEU A 118 9.07 17.72 -3.72
CA LEU A 118 9.09 17.59 -5.17
C LEU A 118 10.04 18.63 -5.77
N GLN A 119 9.98 19.88 -5.30
CA GLN A 119 10.85 20.97 -5.74
C GLN A 119 12.33 20.68 -5.45
N GLU A 120 12.63 20.05 -4.31
CA GLU A 120 13.98 19.61 -3.94
C GLU A 120 14.41 18.29 -4.61
N GLY A 121 13.55 17.65 -5.39
CA GLY A 121 13.82 16.37 -6.05
C GLY A 121 13.97 15.18 -5.10
N LYS A 122 13.46 15.28 -3.86
CA LYS A 122 13.46 14.16 -2.89
C LYS A 122 12.51 13.05 -3.32
N ILE A 123 11.42 13.43 -4.00
CA ILE A 123 10.47 12.52 -4.62
C ILE A 123 10.46 12.80 -6.12
N PRO A 124 11.00 11.90 -6.96
CA PRO A 124 11.03 12.11 -8.40
C PRO A 124 9.63 12.06 -9.01
N TRP A 125 9.37 12.92 -9.98
CA TRP A 125 8.07 13.05 -10.67
C TRP A 125 7.55 11.74 -11.25
N LYS A 126 8.43 10.91 -11.81
CA LYS A 126 8.09 9.58 -12.36
C LYS A 126 7.58 8.57 -11.34
N GLU A 127 7.79 8.85 -10.06
CA GLU A 127 7.30 8.03 -8.95
C GLU A 127 5.93 8.50 -8.47
N LEU A 128 5.31 9.46 -9.17
CA LEU A 128 4.01 10.02 -8.85
C LEU A 128 2.98 9.72 -9.94
N TYR A 129 1.73 9.72 -9.53
CA TYR A 129 0.60 9.71 -10.45
C TYR A 129 -0.55 10.53 -9.90
N THR A 130 -1.42 10.95 -10.80
CA THR A 130 -2.63 11.69 -10.46
C THR A 130 -3.82 10.72 -10.35
N LEU A 131 -4.47 10.77 -9.20
CA LEU A 131 -5.82 10.26 -9.00
C LEU A 131 -6.80 11.39 -9.33
N ARG A 132 -7.57 11.25 -10.40
CA ARG A 132 -8.45 12.33 -10.85
C ARG A 132 -9.78 12.31 -10.11
N LYS A 133 -10.44 13.47 -10.09
CA LYS A 133 -11.80 13.62 -9.59
C LYS A 133 -12.73 12.59 -10.22
N GLY A 134 -13.57 11.99 -9.37
CA GLY A 134 -14.53 10.96 -9.74
C GLY A 134 -13.96 9.56 -9.82
N GLU A 135 -12.63 9.36 -9.79
CA GLU A 135 -12.06 8.01 -9.80
C GLU A 135 -12.38 7.26 -8.49
N PRO A 136 -12.66 5.94 -8.56
CA PRO A 136 -12.89 5.12 -7.39
C PRO A 136 -11.56 4.84 -6.69
N VAL A 137 -11.55 5.03 -5.37
CA VAL A 137 -10.44 4.69 -4.49
C VAL A 137 -10.93 3.83 -3.35
N ARG A 138 -10.10 2.89 -2.90
CA ARG A 138 -10.33 2.19 -1.64
C ARG A 138 -10.00 3.14 -0.50
N SER A 139 -10.94 3.31 0.42
CA SER A 139 -10.65 3.98 1.67
C SER A 139 -9.72 3.09 2.52
N PRO A 140 -8.68 3.63 3.15
CA PRO A 140 -7.92 2.88 4.14
C PRO A 140 -8.70 2.67 5.44
N PHE A 141 -9.86 3.31 5.60
CA PHE A 141 -10.70 3.26 6.82
C PHE A 141 -12.04 2.55 6.62
N GLN A 142 -12.48 2.37 5.37
CA GLN A 142 -13.75 1.76 5.01
C GLN A 142 -13.50 0.73 3.90
N GLU A 143 -14.15 -0.44 3.97
CA GLU A 143 -14.02 -1.46 2.93
C GLU A 143 -14.68 -1.06 1.60
N GLU A 144 -15.44 0.04 1.60
CA GLU A 144 -16.15 0.56 0.44
C GLU A 144 -15.26 1.37 -0.52
N LEU A 145 -15.59 1.28 -1.80
CA LEU A 145 -15.05 2.15 -2.83
C LEU A 145 -15.70 3.53 -2.72
N LEU A 146 -14.87 4.57 -2.60
CA LEU A 146 -15.31 5.96 -2.59
C LEU A 146 -14.91 6.62 -3.90
N LEU A 147 -15.81 7.43 -4.47
CA LEU A 147 -15.47 8.30 -5.59
C LEU A 147 -14.78 9.55 -5.05
N LEU A 148 -13.65 9.91 -5.64
CA LEU A 148 -12.92 11.11 -5.25
C LEU A 148 -13.72 12.38 -5.58
N SER A 149 -13.92 13.24 -4.59
CA SER A 149 -14.54 14.57 -4.79
C SER A 149 -13.60 15.56 -5.48
N GLU A 150 -12.30 15.31 -5.39
CA GLU A 150 -11.22 16.19 -5.87
C GLU A 150 -10.03 15.36 -6.33
N GLU A 151 -9.15 16.00 -7.10
CA GLU A 151 -7.89 15.41 -7.52
C GLU A 151 -6.93 15.18 -6.35
N ARG A 152 -6.09 14.14 -6.44
CA ARG A 152 -4.99 13.90 -5.50
C ARG A 152 -3.74 13.40 -6.21
N ILE A 153 -2.56 13.83 -5.75
CA ILE A 153 -1.27 13.29 -6.20
C ILE A 153 -0.83 12.18 -5.26
N LYS A 154 -0.45 11.02 -5.79
CA LYS A 154 -0.05 9.86 -5.00
C LYS A 154 1.29 9.30 -5.46
N ILE A 155 2.10 8.84 -4.52
CA ILE A 155 3.29 8.04 -4.83
C ILE A 155 2.84 6.72 -5.44
N ARG A 156 3.50 6.23 -6.49
CA ARG A 156 3.15 4.95 -7.10
C ARG A 156 3.53 3.76 -6.21
N GLU A 157 2.80 2.69 -6.44
CA GLU A 157 3.08 1.38 -5.87
C GLU A 157 3.99 0.56 -6.80
N LYS A 158 4.53 -0.54 -6.29
CA LYS A 158 5.23 -1.53 -7.10
C LYS A 158 4.25 -2.25 -8.01
N SER A 159 4.72 -2.61 -9.20
CA SER A 159 3.89 -3.30 -10.19
C SER A 159 3.27 -4.58 -9.61
N GLY A 160 1.95 -4.74 -9.77
CA GLY A 160 1.20 -5.89 -9.26
C GLY A 160 1.05 -5.92 -7.74
N SER A 161 1.28 -4.81 -7.03
CA SER A 161 1.22 -4.74 -5.57
C SER A 161 0.65 -3.40 -5.11
N THR A 162 0.20 -3.35 -3.85
CA THR A 162 -0.11 -2.12 -3.11
C THR A 162 1.10 -1.52 -2.41
N GLU A 163 2.25 -2.22 -2.43
CA GLU A 163 3.44 -1.81 -1.72
C GLU A 163 4.03 -0.52 -2.30
N CYS A 164 4.30 0.44 -1.42
CA CYS A 164 4.91 1.71 -1.76
C CYS A 164 6.23 1.51 -2.51
N PHE A 165 6.42 2.25 -3.61
CA PHE A 165 7.64 2.15 -4.41
C PHE A 165 8.93 2.35 -3.60
N PHE A 166 8.92 3.27 -2.64
CA PHE A 166 10.10 3.58 -1.81
C PHE A 166 10.37 2.58 -0.67
N TYR A 167 9.54 1.54 -0.50
CA TYR A 167 9.80 0.53 0.51
C TYR A 167 10.71 -0.57 -0.06
N ASN A 168 11.84 -0.82 0.59
CA ASN A 168 12.76 -1.88 0.22
C ASN A 168 12.49 -3.12 1.08
N ASN A 169 12.08 -4.22 0.44
CA ASN A 169 11.76 -5.48 1.12
C ASN A 169 12.96 -6.21 1.69
N VAL A 170 14.13 -6.03 1.07
CA VAL A 170 15.36 -6.71 1.47
C VAL A 170 15.92 -6.06 2.73
N SER A 171 15.94 -4.73 2.78
CA SER A 171 16.41 -3.99 3.96
C SER A 171 15.30 -3.65 4.96
N GLU A 172 14.05 -3.99 4.65
CA GLU A 172 12.83 -3.68 5.39
C GLU A 172 12.73 -2.18 5.78
N ARG A 173 13.16 -1.28 4.89
CA ARG A 173 13.28 0.16 5.16
C ARG A 173 12.67 1.02 4.07
N CYS A 174 12.19 2.20 4.47
CA CYS A 174 11.80 3.26 3.55
C CYS A 174 13.06 3.98 3.03
N MET A 175 13.23 4.04 1.72
CA MET A 175 14.37 4.66 1.05
C MET A 175 14.39 6.19 1.20
N ILE A 176 13.23 6.80 1.48
CA ILE A 176 13.08 8.24 1.72
C ILE A 176 12.69 8.54 3.18
N TYR A 177 13.11 7.73 4.16
CA TYR A 177 12.62 7.85 5.55
C TYR A 177 12.78 9.26 6.15
N ALA A 178 13.88 9.95 5.84
CA ALA A 178 14.13 11.33 6.28
C ALA A 178 13.28 12.39 5.55
N HIS A 179 12.78 12.06 4.36
CA HIS A 179 12.01 12.93 3.46
C HIS A 179 10.60 12.37 3.24
N ARG A 180 10.03 11.72 4.27
CA ARG A 180 8.71 11.09 4.18
C ARG A 180 7.62 12.14 4.00
N PRO A 181 6.63 11.91 3.11
CA PRO A 181 5.46 12.77 2.98
C PRO A 181 4.66 12.94 4.27
N LEU A 182 3.84 13.98 4.34
CA LEU A 182 3.01 14.32 5.49
C LEU A 182 2.14 13.14 5.93
N GLN A 183 1.51 12.43 4.98
CA GLN A 183 0.74 11.23 5.32
C GLN A 183 1.59 10.15 5.99
N CYS A 184 2.81 9.91 5.53
CA CYS A 184 3.71 8.95 6.18
C CYS A 184 4.18 9.40 7.57
N ARG A 185 4.24 10.72 7.84
CA ARG A 185 4.57 11.27 9.17
C ARG A 185 3.39 11.15 10.12
N ALA A 186 2.17 11.34 9.62
CA ALA A 186 0.93 11.19 10.38
C ALA A 186 0.51 9.72 10.55
N GLN A 187 0.96 8.80 9.70
CA GLN A 187 0.52 7.41 9.75
C GLN A 187 0.95 6.74 11.06
N ALA A 188 -0.05 6.46 11.90
CA ALA A 188 0.10 5.64 13.09
C ALA A 188 -0.57 4.29 12.84
N CYS A 189 0.21 3.25 12.52
CA CYS A 189 -0.35 1.91 12.29
C CYS A 189 -1.00 1.28 13.54
N TRP A 190 -0.98 1.97 14.68
CA TRP A 190 -1.61 1.61 15.95
C TRP A 190 -2.75 2.55 16.36
N ASP A 191 -3.00 3.63 15.61
CA ASP A 191 -4.09 4.59 15.89
C ASP A 191 -4.53 5.24 14.58
N PRO A 192 -5.78 5.03 14.11
CA PRO A 192 -6.25 5.65 12.89
C PRO A 192 -6.44 7.17 13.00
N LYS A 193 -6.58 7.73 14.21
CA LYS A 193 -6.98 9.14 14.42
C LYS A 193 -6.06 10.14 13.71
N PRO A 194 -4.73 10.07 13.79
CA PRO A 194 -3.88 11.08 13.13
C PRO A 194 -4.02 11.05 11.61
N ALA A 195 -4.19 9.86 11.02
CA ALA A 195 -4.43 9.72 9.59
C ALA A 195 -5.82 10.24 9.19
N THR A 196 -6.84 9.99 10.02
CA THR A 196 -8.19 10.53 9.82
C THR A 196 -8.21 12.06 9.91
N GLU A 197 -7.57 12.66 10.90
CA GLU A 197 -7.50 14.12 11.05
C GLU A 197 -6.76 14.76 9.87
N LEU A 198 -5.71 14.12 9.35
CA LEU A 198 -4.99 14.60 8.19
C LEU A 198 -5.88 14.73 6.93
N THR A 199 -6.95 13.94 6.79
CA THR A 199 -7.88 14.05 5.64
C THR A 199 -8.57 15.41 5.52
N LYS A 200 -8.55 16.22 6.60
CA LYS A 200 -9.08 17.60 6.61
C LYS A 200 -8.08 18.63 6.04
N THR A 201 -6.85 18.21 5.78
CA THR A 201 -5.78 19.05 5.24
C THR A 201 -5.79 18.99 3.72
N PRO A 202 -5.56 20.11 3.01
CA PRO A 202 -5.57 20.13 1.55
C PRO A 202 -4.59 19.12 0.93
N TYR A 203 -5.08 18.34 -0.04
CA TYR A 203 -4.25 17.48 -0.87
C TYR A 203 -3.48 18.31 -1.90
N LEU A 204 -2.31 17.81 -2.31
CA LEU A 204 -1.57 18.39 -3.41
C LEU A 204 -2.29 18.07 -4.73
N THR A 205 -2.36 19.05 -5.63
CA THR A 205 -2.89 18.89 -7.00
C THR A 205 -1.85 19.31 -8.04
N ARG A 206 -2.14 18.99 -9.31
CA ARG A 206 -1.42 19.43 -10.50
C ARG A 206 -1.37 20.96 -10.60
N THR A 207 -2.34 21.68 -10.05
CA THR A 207 -2.35 23.15 -10.03
C THR A 207 -1.17 23.71 -9.25
N GLU A 208 -0.91 23.17 -8.05
CA GLU A 208 0.24 23.59 -7.26
C GLU A 208 1.56 23.14 -7.90
N ILE A 209 1.58 21.93 -8.46
CA ILE A 209 2.78 21.34 -9.09
C ILE A 209 3.22 22.13 -10.34
N PHE A 210 2.28 22.44 -11.23
CA PHE A 210 2.54 23.09 -12.53
C PHE A 210 2.22 24.58 -12.50
N ASN A 211 2.19 25.18 -11.31
CA ASN A 211 2.00 26.61 -11.15
C ASN A 211 3.00 27.41 -12.00
N GLY A 212 2.51 28.38 -12.77
CA GLY A 212 3.32 29.17 -13.70
C GLY A 212 3.48 28.56 -15.10
N VAL A 213 2.83 27.42 -15.40
CA VAL A 213 2.78 26.83 -16.75
C VAL A 213 1.33 26.79 -17.25
N ASP A 214 0.75 27.97 -17.50
CA ASP A 214 -0.67 28.14 -17.82
C ASP A 214 -1.12 27.22 -18.97
N LEU A 215 -0.36 27.13 -20.05
CA LEU A 215 -0.71 26.28 -21.20
C LEU A 215 -0.89 24.81 -20.80
N LEU A 216 -0.03 24.28 -19.93
CA LEU A 216 -0.13 22.90 -19.46
C LEU A 216 -1.37 22.69 -18.60
N LEU A 217 -1.67 23.63 -17.71
CA LEU A 217 -2.87 23.58 -16.87
C LEU A 217 -4.16 23.61 -17.70
N HIS A 218 -4.25 24.47 -18.71
CA HIS A 218 -5.41 24.49 -19.62
C HIS A 218 -5.57 23.18 -20.40
N LEU A 219 -4.47 22.55 -20.81
CA LEU A 219 -4.50 21.27 -21.51
C LEU A 219 -4.90 20.11 -20.58
N ILE A 220 -4.46 20.15 -19.32
CA ILE A 220 -4.88 19.24 -18.26
C ILE A 220 -6.40 19.37 -18.02
N GLU A 221 -6.91 20.59 -17.91
CA GLU A 221 -8.35 20.83 -17.72
C GLU A 221 -9.17 20.30 -18.91
N GLU A 222 -8.72 20.55 -20.13
CA GLU A 222 -9.40 20.06 -21.33
C GLU A 222 -9.34 18.53 -21.42
N HIS A 223 -8.23 17.92 -21.01
CA HIS A 223 -8.11 16.47 -20.86
C HIS A 223 -9.16 15.95 -19.87
N ASP A 224 -9.22 16.50 -18.67
CA ASP A 224 -10.13 16.03 -17.63
C ASP A 224 -11.60 16.19 -18.05
N ARG A 225 -11.93 17.26 -18.79
CA ARG A 225 -13.27 17.49 -19.32
C ARG A 225 -13.67 16.45 -20.37
N ARG A 226 -12.77 16.07 -21.27
CA ARG A 226 -13.07 15.10 -22.37
C ARG A 226 -12.86 13.65 -21.97
N CYS A 227 -11.95 13.41 -21.03
CA CYS A 227 -11.46 12.12 -20.60
C CYS A 227 -11.72 11.90 -19.11
N SER A 228 -12.83 12.41 -18.57
CA SER A 228 -13.25 12.19 -17.18
C SER A 228 -13.59 10.71 -16.91
N PHE A 229 -13.40 10.25 -15.67
CA PHE A 229 -13.90 8.95 -15.23
C PHE A 229 -15.43 8.83 -15.40
N GLU A 230 -16.20 9.88 -15.14
CA GLU A 230 -17.67 9.88 -15.29
C GLU A 230 -18.11 9.50 -16.71
N ARG A 231 -17.48 10.08 -17.74
CA ARG A 231 -17.75 9.73 -19.15
C ARG A 231 -17.44 8.26 -19.44
N LEU A 232 -16.31 7.75 -18.93
CA LEU A 232 -15.93 6.35 -19.10
C LEU A 232 -16.93 5.41 -18.41
N HIS A 233 -17.25 5.70 -17.14
CA HIS A 233 -18.24 4.96 -16.37
C HIS A 233 -19.60 4.95 -17.05
N GLY A 234 -20.09 6.11 -17.51
CA GLY A 234 -21.36 6.21 -18.23
C GLY A 234 -21.39 5.38 -19.52
N ALA A 235 -20.27 5.28 -20.25
CA ALA A 235 -20.19 4.43 -21.44
C ALA A 235 -20.25 2.93 -21.08
N PHE A 236 -19.62 2.50 -19.99
CA PHE A 236 -19.72 1.12 -19.50
C PHE A 236 -21.12 0.77 -18.95
N GLU A 237 -21.79 1.72 -18.30
CA GLU A 237 -23.18 1.56 -17.88
C GLU A 237 -24.09 1.33 -19.10
N ARG A 238 -23.97 2.17 -20.14
CA ARG A 238 -24.69 1.98 -21.41
C ARG A 238 -24.32 0.67 -22.10
N LEU A 239 -23.06 0.26 -22.06
CA LEU A 239 -22.62 -1.02 -22.62
C LEU A 239 -23.37 -2.19 -21.98
N ARG A 240 -23.54 -2.16 -20.66
CA ARG A 240 -24.31 -3.15 -19.90
C ARG A 240 -25.80 -3.12 -20.24
N GLU A 241 -26.41 -1.94 -20.24
CA GLU A 241 -27.83 -1.75 -20.56
C GLU A 241 -28.18 -2.23 -21.97
N THR A 242 -27.31 -1.93 -22.93
CA THR A 242 -27.51 -2.26 -24.35
C THR A 242 -27.01 -3.66 -24.74
N ARG A 243 -26.52 -4.44 -23.76
CA ARG A 243 -25.96 -5.79 -23.95
C ARG A 243 -24.88 -5.84 -25.04
N GLY A 244 -23.98 -4.86 -25.05
CA GLY A 244 -22.85 -4.81 -25.98
C GLY A 244 -23.03 -3.93 -27.22
N ASN A 245 -24.25 -3.49 -27.54
CA ASN A 245 -24.50 -2.72 -28.77
C ASN A 245 -23.87 -1.32 -28.79
N SER A 246 -23.36 -0.82 -27.67
CA SER A 246 -22.65 0.47 -27.55
C SER A 246 -21.14 0.31 -27.34
N VAL A 247 -20.55 -0.85 -27.65
CA VAL A 247 -19.10 -1.08 -27.50
C VAL A 247 -18.23 -0.06 -28.24
N GLU A 248 -18.72 0.43 -29.39
CA GLU A 248 -18.04 1.44 -30.19
C GLU A 248 -17.83 2.74 -29.42
N GLU A 249 -18.75 3.12 -28.53
CA GLU A 249 -18.59 4.31 -27.69
C GLU A 249 -17.39 4.17 -26.73
N VAL A 250 -17.24 3.00 -26.11
CA VAL A 250 -16.10 2.71 -25.22
C VAL A 250 -14.79 2.71 -26.00
N LEU A 251 -14.76 2.07 -27.18
CA LEU A 251 -13.58 2.03 -28.04
C LEU A 251 -13.18 3.42 -28.55
N GLN A 252 -14.16 4.27 -28.87
CA GLN A 252 -13.92 5.67 -29.25
C GLN A 252 -13.33 6.48 -28.09
N LEU A 253 -13.84 6.31 -26.87
CA LEU A 253 -13.27 6.96 -25.68
C LEU A 253 -11.83 6.51 -25.42
N LEU A 254 -11.57 5.20 -25.46
CA LEU A 254 -10.23 4.63 -25.30
C LEU A 254 -9.25 5.15 -26.36
N SER A 255 -9.71 5.20 -27.62
CA SER A 255 -8.92 5.70 -28.74
C SER A 255 -8.65 7.19 -28.59
N TYR A 256 -9.68 7.97 -28.30
CA TYR A 256 -9.55 9.42 -28.14
C TYR A 256 -8.55 9.78 -27.03
N GLU A 257 -8.69 9.17 -25.86
CA GLU A 257 -7.87 9.45 -24.70
C GLU A 257 -6.39 9.10 -24.94
N ASP A 258 -6.12 7.94 -25.53
CA ASP A 258 -4.77 7.52 -25.89
C ASP A 258 -4.12 8.44 -26.94
N HIS A 259 -4.87 8.83 -27.97
CA HIS A 259 -4.37 9.80 -28.97
C HIS A 259 -4.10 11.16 -28.32
N PHE A 260 -4.97 11.61 -27.42
CA PHE A 260 -4.83 12.88 -26.73
C PHE A 260 -3.53 12.92 -25.92
N ARG A 261 -3.31 11.94 -25.02
CA ARG A 261 -2.10 11.88 -24.19
C ARG A 261 -0.84 11.73 -25.06
N SER A 262 -0.87 10.86 -26.08
CA SER A 262 0.28 10.61 -26.94
C SER A 262 0.65 11.83 -27.79
N PHE A 263 -0.36 12.52 -28.33
CA PHE A 263 -0.16 13.72 -29.13
C PHE A 263 0.41 14.85 -28.26
N LEU A 264 -0.24 15.18 -27.13
CA LEU A 264 0.24 16.25 -26.27
C LEU A 264 1.56 15.93 -25.59
N GLY A 265 1.77 14.68 -25.16
CA GLY A 265 3.04 14.21 -24.61
C GLY A 265 4.20 14.50 -25.55
N LYS A 266 4.04 14.17 -26.85
CA LYS A 266 5.03 14.49 -27.89
C LYS A 266 5.17 15.99 -28.14
N GLN A 267 4.07 16.74 -28.27
CA GLN A 267 4.13 18.18 -28.55
C GLN A 267 4.80 18.98 -27.43
N LEU A 268 4.60 18.57 -26.18
CA LEU A 268 5.14 19.25 -25.00
C LEU A 268 6.44 18.64 -24.48
N ASN A 269 6.96 17.58 -25.12
CA ASN A 269 8.10 16.80 -24.65
C ASN A 269 7.96 16.32 -23.19
N ILE A 270 6.76 15.87 -22.83
CA ILE A 270 6.52 15.24 -21.52
C ILE A 270 7.20 13.87 -21.55
N PRO A 271 8.11 13.57 -20.61
CA PRO A 271 8.68 12.22 -20.50
C PRO A 271 7.58 11.19 -20.26
N GLU A 272 7.63 10.05 -20.96
CA GLU A 272 6.65 8.97 -20.85
C GLU A 272 6.42 8.55 -19.39
N GLU A 273 7.49 8.47 -18.61
CA GLU A 273 7.47 8.14 -17.19
C GLU A 273 6.72 9.16 -16.30
N ASN A 274 6.49 10.38 -16.80
CA ASN A 274 5.76 11.43 -16.10
C ASN A 274 4.31 11.58 -16.61
N GLU A 275 3.89 10.87 -17.65
CA GLU A 275 2.53 11.00 -18.20
C GLU A 275 1.46 10.67 -17.16
N ARG A 276 1.73 9.70 -16.27
CA ARG A 276 0.81 9.36 -15.18
C ARG A 276 0.61 10.49 -14.17
N LEU A 277 1.63 11.32 -13.97
CA LEU A 277 1.49 12.54 -13.18
C LEU A 277 0.66 13.57 -13.95
N VAL A 278 0.94 13.78 -15.23
CA VAL A 278 0.29 14.85 -16.00
C VAL A 278 -1.17 14.53 -16.33
N PHE A 279 -1.47 13.32 -16.80
CA PHE A 279 -2.80 12.92 -17.31
C PHE A 279 -3.52 11.89 -16.42
N GLY A 280 -2.88 11.38 -15.38
CA GLY A 280 -3.41 10.29 -14.57
C GLY A 280 -3.34 8.93 -15.29
N ARG A 281 -4.01 7.94 -14.71
CA ARG A 281 -4.15 6.60 -15.31
C ARG A 281 -4.87 6.68 -16.65
N SER A 282 -4.37 5.95 -17.64
CA SER A 282 -5.06 5.82 -18.93
C SER A 282 -6.43 5.19 -18.78
N PHE A 283 -7.31 5.43 -19.75
CA PHE A 283 -8.58 4.71 -19.79
C PHE A 283 -8.34 3.20 -19.86
N SER A 284 -7.36 2.75 -20.64
CA SER A 284 -6.96 1.34 -20.73
C SER A 284 -6.60 0.73 -19.38
N GLU A 285 -5.90 1.47 -18.51
CA GLU A 285 -5.57 1.02 -17.15
C GLU A 285 -6.75 1.01 -16.18
N MET A 286 -7.80 1.78 -16.48
CA MET A 286 -9.02 1.83 -15.66
C MET A 286 -10.08 0.84 -16.10
N VAL A 287 -10.01 0.32 -17.33
CA VAL A 287 -10.96 -0.68 -17.88
C VAL A 287 -11.15 -1.92 -16.98
N PRO A 288 -10.13 -2.45 -16.26
CA PRO A 288 -10.31 -3.54 -15.30
C PRO A 288 -11.34 -3.27 -14.19
N ILE A 289 -11.57 -2.01 -13.82
CA ILE A 289 -12.61 -1.62 -12.84
C ILE A 289 -14.00 -2.07 -13.29
N PHE A 290 -14.20 -2.22 -14.60
CA PHE A 290 -15.47 -2.63 -15.21
C PHE A 290 -15.51 -4.13 -15.55
N GLY A 291 -14.48 -4.92 -15.20
CA GLY A 291 -14.40 -6.35 -15.49
C GLY A 291 -13.95 -6.67 -16.92
N PHE A 292 -13.20 -5.76 -17.55
CA PHE A 292 -12.69 -5.92 -18.91
C PHE A 292 -11.18 -5.65 -18.96
N LYS A 293 -10.55 -6.01 -20.07
CA LYS A 293 -9.20 -5.59 -20.44
C LYS A 293 -9.16 -5.18 -21.92
N VAL A 294 -8.21 -4.33 -22.26
CA VAL A 294 -7.96 -3.93 -23.65
C VAL A 294 -6.79 -4.77 -24.20
N ILE A 295 -7.03 -5.47 -25.30
CA ILE A 295 -5.99 -6.17 -26.06
C ILE A 295 -5.74 -5.38 -27.35
N VAL A 296 -4.47 -5.15 -27.67
CA VAL A 296 -4.06 -4.54 -28.93
C VAL A 296 -3.57 -5.66 -29.86
N GLY A 297 -4.21 -5.81 -31.00
CA GLY A 297 -3.80 -6.72 -32.07
C GLY A 297 -2.50 -6.26 -32.73
N THR A 298 -1.89 -7.15 -33.51
CA THR A 298 -0.63 -6.88 -34.25
C THR A 298 -0.80 -5.81 -35.33
N ASP A 299 -2.02 -5.55 -35.76
CA ASP A 299 -2.44 -4.51 -36.70
C ASP A 299 -2.77 -3.17 -36.02
N GLY A 300 -2.66 -3.10 -34.68
CA GLY A 300 -3.04 -1.95 -33.87
C GLY A 300 -4.53 -1.91 -33.50
N THR A 301 -5.33 -2.89 -33.91
CA THR A 301 -6.76 -2.96 -33.58
C THR A 301 -6.93 -3.17 -32.08
N ARG A 302 -7.79 -2.37 -31.44
CA ARG A 302 -8.12 -2.50 -30.01
C ARG A 302 -9.37 -3.33 -29.82
N CYS A 303 -9.25 -4.36 -29.01
CA CYS A 303 -10.35 -5.24 -28.64
C CYS A 303 -10.59 -5.13 -27.14
N LEU A 304 -11.83 -4.79 -26.77
CA LEU A 304 -12.31 -4.92 -25.40
C LEU A 304 -12.71 -6.37 -25.16
N VAL A 305 -12.09 -7.03 -24.19
CA VAL A 305 -12.42 -8.41 -23.82
C VAL A 305 -12.75 -8.51 -22.34
N PRO A 306 -13.65 -9.40 -21.91
CA PRO A 306 -13.88 -9.65 -20.50
C PRO A 306 -12.60 -10.10 -19.80
N GLU A 307 -12.41 -9.67 -18.56
CA GLU A 307 -11.41 -10.24 -17.69
C GLU A 307 -11.89 -11.66 -17.35
N GLN A 308 -11.14 -12.69 -17.77
CA GLN A 308 -11.47 -14.06 -17.37
C GLN A 308 -11.17 -14.14 -15.87
N ASN A 309 -12.20 -14.39 -15.06
CA ASN A 309 -11.99 -14.84 -13.69
C ASN A 309 -11.28 -16.20 -13.79
N GLU A 310 -9.97 -16.22 -13.56
CA GLU A 310 -9.37 -17.46 -13.08
C GLU A 310 -10.04 -17.75 -11.73
N PRO A 311 -10.68 -18.92 -11.55
CA PRO A 311 -11.21 -19.28 -10.24
C PRO A 311 -10.03 -19.32 -9.25
N GLU A 312 -10.17 -18.55 -8.16
CA GLU A 312 -9.31 -18.63 -6.97
C GLU A 312 -9.19 -20.07 -6.45
#